data_AF-A0A841JJD2-F1
#
_entry.id   AF-A0A841JJD2-F1
#
_cell.length_a   1.000
_cell.length_b   1.000
_cell.length_c   1.000
_cell.angle_alpha   90.00
_cell.angle_beta   90.00
_cell.angle_gamma   90.00
#
_symmetry.space_group_name_H-M   'P 1'
#
loop_
_entity.id
_entity.type
_entity.pdbx_description
1 polymer ?
#
loop_
_entity_poly.entity_id
_entity_poly.type
_entity_poly.pdbx_seq_one_letter_code
_entity_poly.pdbx_strand_id
1 'polypeptide(L)'
;MKTLIILVAIVVLALILKACTQTDKLAKDSTRPSDDKKPTSMKENDKLIVINNVNQEDAKKALTAFCNIYNKDSFVALPRLVTLSSDSFAVIFPYDTDFATFCFAVNFLKYPIDIKWQSQVTAWVTTKEGDDWITDKSKNKKVMLFLADDDKEYDNVFMTTQDNIGYKLGFAAGEEKQLLQTPKKPYSAPPIQAKSLDGLPFVDIK
;
A
#
# COMPACT_ATOMS: atom_id res chain seq x y z
N MET A 1 -12.39 -25.08 31.69
CA MET A 1 -11.74 -23.85 31.16
C MET A 1 -10.50 -24.13 30.34
N LYS A 2 -9.47 -24.85 30.83
CA LYS A 2 -8.23 -25.11 30.06
C LYS A 2 -8.46 -25.81 28.71
N THR A 3 -9.29 -26.85 28.66
CA THR A 3 -9.65 -27.57 27.43
C THR A 3 -10.42 -26.70 26.42
N LEU A 4 -11.32 -25.83 26.91
CA LEU A 4 -12.06 -24.88 26.06
C LEU A 4 -11.12 -23.82 25.46
N ILE A 5 -10.15 -23.31 26.25
CA ILE A 5 -9.14 -22.34 25.77
C ILE A 5 -8.25 -22.98 24.69
N ILE A 6 -7.84 -24.24 24.88
CA ILE A 6 -7.03 -24.97 23.88
C ILE A 6 -7.82 -25.17 22.57
N LEU A 7 -9.09 -25.56 22.65
CA LEU A 7 -9.95 -25.71 21.48
C LEU A 7 -10.13 -24.38 20.72
N VAL A 8 -10.37 -23.28 21.43
CA VAL A 8 -10.46 -21.95 20.82
C VAL A 8 -9.14 -21.56 20.15
N ALA A 9 -8.00 -21.78 20.81
CA ALA A 9 -6.68 -21.48 20.24
C ALA A 9 -6.40 -22.28 18.96
N ILE A 10 -6.77 -23.57 18.91
CA ILE A 10 -6.61 -24.41 17.72
C ILE A 10 -7.50 -23.90 16.57
N VAL A 11 -8.75 -23.54 16.85
CA VAL A 11 -9.67 -23.00 15.83
C VAL A 11 -9.16 -21.68 15.28
N VAL A 12 -8.71 -20.76 16.14
CA VAL A 12 -8.13 -19.46 15.72
C VAL A 12 -6.88 -19.69 14.88
N LEU A 13 -5.98 -20.59 15.29
CA LEU A 13 -4.77 -20.91 14.53
C LEU A 13 -5.10 -21.50 13.15
N ALA A 14 -6.08 -22.40 13.07
CA ALA A 14 -6.53 -22.97 11.79
C ALA A 14 -7.14 -21.91 10.85
N LEU A 15 -7.88 -20.94 11.40
CA LEU A 15 -8.43 -19.82 10.63
C LEU A 15 -7.32 -18.91 10.09
N ILE A 16 -6.31 -18.59 10.92
CA ILE A 16 -5.15 -17.79 10.51
C ILE A 16 -4.38 -18.51 9.39
N LEU A 17 -4.07 -19.81 9.56
CA LEU A 17 -3.38 -20.61 8.55
C LEU A 17 -4.17 -20.66 7.23
N LYS A 18 -5.49 -20.81 7.30
CA LYS A 18 -6.35 -20.81 6.11
C LYS A 18 -6.35 -19.44 5.41
N ALA A 19 -6.38 -18.35 6.17
CA ALA A 19 -6.30 -17.00 5.61
C ALA A 19 -4.95 -16.76 4.92
N CYS A 20 -3.83 -17.08 5.58
CA CYS A 20 -2.49 -16.94 4.98
C CYS A 20 -2.36 -17.76 3.69
N THR A 21 -2.75 -19.03 3.72
CA THR A 21 -2.65 -19.91 2.53
C THR A 21 -3.56 -19.47 1.38
N GLN A 22 -4.69 -18.83 1.67
CA GLN A 22 -5.56 -18.26 0.65
C GLN A 22 -4.92 -17.02 0.02
N THR A 23 -4.34 -16.13 0.82
CA THR A 23 -3.63 -14.95 0.32
C THR A 23 -2.42 -15.32 -0.52
N ASP A 24 -1.63 -16.33 -0.11
CA ASP A 24 -0.49 -16.83 -0.88
C ASP A 24 -0.92 -17.39 -2.24
N LYS A 25 -2.06 -18.09 -2.27
CA LYS A 25 -2.65 -18.58 -3.52
C LYS A 25 -3.06 -17.44 -4.43
N LEU A 26 -3.72 -16.41 -3.89
CA LEU A 26 -4.12 -15.22 -4.67
C LEU A 26 -2.90 -14.45 -5.19
N ALA A 27 -1.86 -14.29 -4.37
CA ALA A 27 -0.61 -13.63 -4.76
C ALA A 27 0.08 -14.31 -5.95
N LYS A 28 -0.12 -15.61 -6.14
CA LYS A 28 0.44 -16.42 -7.24
C LYS A 28 -0.52 -16.59 -8.41
N ASP A 29 -1.79 -16.22 -8.23
CA ASP A 29 -2.84 -16.34 -9.23
C ASP A 29 -2.73 -15.18 -10.22
N SER A 30 -2.28 -15.48 -11.44
CA SER A 30 -2.15 -14.47 -12.48
C SER A 30 -3.44 -14.20 -13.24
N THR A 31 -4.56 -14.86 -12.93
CA THR A 31 -5.84 -14.62 -13.59
C THR A 31 -6.39 -13.22 -13.30
N ARG A 32 -6.87 -12.55 -14.34
CA ARG A 32 -7.46 -11.22 -14.31
C ARG A 32 -8.31 -10.99 -15.56
N PRO A 33 -9.07 -9.89 -15.65
CA PRO A 33 -9.80 -9.54 -16.86
C PRO A 33 -8.89 -9.41 -18.08
N SER A 34 -9.48 -9.57 -19.25
CA SER A 34 -8.79 -9.36 -20.52
C SER A 34 -8.36 -7.90 -20.70
N ASP A 35 -7.27 -7.69 -21.44
CA ASP A 35 -6.62 -6.38 -21.57
C ASP A 35 -7.51 -5.30 -22.20
N ASP A 36 -8.59 -5.66 -22.92
CA ASP A 36 -9.61 -4.73 -23.40
C ASP A 36 -10.39 -4.03 -22.28
N LYS A 37 -10.41 -4.62 -21.07
CA LYS A 37 -11.00 -3.99 -19.87
C LYS A 37 -10.05 -3.06 -19.14
N LYS A 38 -8.80 -2.93 -19.58
CA LYS A 38 -7.84 -2.01 -18.99
C LYS A 38 -8.29 -0.56 -19.27
N PRO A 39 -8.16 0.36 -18.30
CA PRO A 39 -8.33 1.78 -18.55
C PRO A 39 -7.45 2.25 -19.73
N THR A 40 -8.05 2.98 -20.66
CA THR A 40 -7.37 3.43 -21.90
C THR A 40 -6.79 4.82 -21.77
N SER A 41 -7.24 5.62 -20.80
CA SER A 41 -6.79 6.97 -20.54
C SER A 41 -6.08 7.06 -19.20
N MET A 42 -4.86 7.61 -19.19
CA MET A 42 -4.19 8.00 -17.95
C MET A 42 -5.00 9.08 -17.23
N LYS A 43 -4.94 9.07 -15.89
CA LYS A 43 -5.65 10.02 -15.03
C LYS A 43 -4.67 10.73 -14.13
N GLU A 44 -4.64 12.05 -14.20
CA GLU A 44 -3.75 12.88 -13.39
C GLU A 44 -4.03 12.66 -11.89
N ASN A 45 -2.96 12.39 -11.15
CA ASN A 45 -2.95 12.25 -9.71
C ASN A 45 -1.52 12.44 -9.19
N ASP A 46 -1.37 12.62 -7.88
CA ASP A 46 -0.08 12.82 -7.21
C ASP A 46 0.33 11.65 -6.31
N LYS A 47 -0.23 10.46 -6.54
CA LYS A 47 0.11 9.25 -5.79
C LYS A 47 1.53 8.81 -6.11
N LEU A 48 2.36 8.81 -5.08
CA LEU A 48 3.76 8.43 -5.15
C LEU A 48 4.11 7.54 -3.97
N ILE A 49 4.73 6.40 -4.22
CA ILE A 49 5.41 5.58 -3.20
C ILE A 49 6.89 5.59 -3.55
N VAL A 50 7.76 5.82 -2.56
CA VAL A 50 9.19 5.58 -2.69
C VAL A 50 9.56 4.38 -1.83
N ILE A 51 10.25 3.41 -2.45
CA ILE A 51 10.78 2.23 -1.79
C ILE A 51 12.30 2.25 -1.90
N ASN A 52 12.98 2.18 -0.76
CA ASN A 52 14.45 2.13 -0.67
C ASN A 52 14.91 0.82 -0.05
N ASN A 53 16.20 0.50 -0.24
CA ASN A 53 16.88 -0.70 0.27
C ASN A 53 16.28 -2.00 -0.27
N VAL A 54 15.88 -2.00 -1.55
CA VAL A 54 15.32 -3.17 -2.24
C VAL A 54 15.97 -3.30 -3.60
N ASN A 55 16.09 -4.51 -4.15
CA ASN A 55 16.50 -4.67 -5.55
C ASN A 55 15.27 -4.62 -6.48
N GLN A 56 15.51 -4.37 -7.76
CA GLN A 56 14.44 -4.23 -8.75
C GLN A 56 13.60 -5.51 -8.92
N GLU A 57 14.22 -6.68 -8.83
CA GLU A 57 13.54 -7.96 -9.03
C GLU A 57 12.50 -8.21 -7.94
N ASP A 58 12.87 -8.00 -6.68
CA ASP A 58 11.96 -8.15 -5.55
C ASP A 58 10.87 -7.08 -5.55
N ALA A 59 11.19 -5.84 -5.94
CA ALA A 59 10.20 -4.78 -6.09
C ALA A 59 9.13 -5.15 -7.14
N LYS A 60 9.58 -5.70 -8.28
CA LYS A 60 8.68 -6.20 -9.33
C LYS A 60 7.84 -7.38 -8.85
N LYS A 61 8.44 -8.35 -8.15
CA LYS A 61 7.72 -9.50 -7.59
C LYS A 61 6.64 -9.06 -6.59
N ALA A 62 6.98 -8.16 -5.66
CA ALA A 62 6.04 -7.63 -4.67
C ALA A 62 4.85 -6.92 -5.34
N LEU A 63 5.11 -6.03 -6.29
CA LEU A 63 4.04 -5.34 -7.02
C LEU A 63 3.20 -6.28 -7.89
N THR A 64 3.81 -7.31 -8.49
CA THR A 64 3.08 -8.32 -9.25
C THR A 64 2.15 -9.12 -8.33
N ALA A 65 2.63 -9.54 -7.17
CA ALA A 65 1.82 -10.24 -6.17
C ALA A 65 0.65 -9.37 -5.67
N PHE A 66 0.90 -8.08 -5.42
CA PHE A 66 -0.16 -7.12 -5.11
C PHE A 66 -1.21 -7.06 -6.22
N CYS A 67 -0.78 -6.89 -7.48
CA CYS A 67 -1.71 -6.79 -8.59
C CYS A 67 -2.49 -8.10 -8.83
N ASN A 68 -1.89 -9.27 -8.61
CA ASN A 68 -2.57 -10.56 -8.68
C ASN A 68 -3.74 -10.65 -7.68
N ILE A 69 -3.56 -10.10 -6.48
CA ILE A 69 -4.61 -10.08 -5.44
C ILE A 69 -5.73 -9.11 -5.84
N TYR A 70 -5.36 -7.88 -6.20
CA TYR A 70 -6.34 -6.78 -6.33
C TYR A 70 -6.95 -6.65 -7.73
N ASN A 71 -6.27 -7.08 -8.79
CA ASN A 71 -6.79 -7.00 -10.17
C ASN A 71 -7.59 -8.22 -10.62
N LYS A 72 -7.86 -9.18 -9.73
CA LYS A 72 -8.49 -10.46 -10.07
C LYS A 72 -9.83 -10.32 -10.79
N ASP A 73 -10.69 -9.45 -10.28
CA ASP A 73 -12.05 -9.25 -10.82
C ASP A 73 -12.15 -7.99 -11.70
N SER A 74 -11.30 -6.98 -11.45
CA SER A 74 -11.26 -5.71 -12.20
C SER A 74 -9.92 -5.02 -12.03
N PHE A 75 -9.46 -4.25 -13.02
CA PHE A 75 -8.20 -3.49 -12.92
C PHE A 75 -8.36 -2.27 -12.00
N VAL A 76 -8.03 -2.44 -10.72
CA VAL A 76 -8.08 -1.38 -9.68
C VAL A 76 -6.71 -0.82 -9.32
N ALA A 77 -5.64 -1.55 -9.62
CA ALA A 77 -4.27 -1.13 -9.34
C ALA A 77 -3.34 -1.43 -10.53
N LEU A 78 -2.86 -0.39 -11.20
CA LEU A 78 -1.94 -0.52 -12.33
C LEU A 78 -0.66 0.28 -12.05
N PRO A 79 0.21 -0.20 -11.14
CA PRO A 79 1.41 0.52 -10.75
C PRO A 79 2.46 0.52 -11.86
N ARG A 80 3.18 1.63 -11.94
CA ARG A 80 4.41 1.78 -12.71
C ARG A 80 5.58 1.88 -11.75
N LEU A 81 6.55 0.97 -11.89
CA LEU A 81 7.80 0.97 -11.13
C LEU A 81 8.85 1.75 -11.92
N VAL A 82 9.27 2.91 -11.42
CA VAL A 82 10.29 3.79 -12.01
C VAL A 82 11.59 3.62 -11.24
N THR A 83 12.70 3.41 -11.95
CA THR A 83 14.03 3.25 -11.36
C THR A 83 14.63 4.61 -11.00
N LEU A 84 14.95 4.83 -9.72
CA LEU A 84 15.65 6.02 -9.23
C LEU A 84 17.14 5.77 -9.07
N SER A 85 17.51 4.61 -8.51
CA SER A 85 18.87 4.09 -8.36
C SER A 85 18.86 2.56 -8.46
N SER A 86 19.99 1.91 -8.19
CA SER A 86 20.07 0.44 -8.10
C SER A 86 19.22 -0.17 -6.98
N ASP A 87 18.94 0.60 -5.93
CA ASP A 87 18.29 0.16 -4.70
C ASP A 87 17.10 1.02 -4.24
N SER A 88 16.69 1.97 -5.09
CA SER A 88 15.60 2.91 -4.83
C SER A 88 14.69 3.03 -6.06
N PHE A 89 13.39 2.99 -5.82
CA PHE A 89 12.37 3.03 -6.86
C PHE A 89 11.19 3.89 -6.45
N ALA A 90 10.57 4.53 -7.44
CA ALA A 90 9.27 5.17 -7.30
C ALA A 90 8.18 4.24 -7.84
N VAL A 91 7.04 4.18 -7.16
CA VAL A 91 5.81 3.54 -7.65
C VAL A 91 4.77 4.64 -7.84
N ILE A 92 4.27 4.77 -9.07
CA ILE A 92 3.21 5.71 -9.43
C ILE A 92 2.03 4.96 -10.04
N PHE A 93 0.87 5.61 -10.14
CA PHE A 93 -0.37 5.01 -10.62
C PHE A 93 -0.91 5.79 -11.83
N PRO A 94 -0.45 5.52 -13.06
CA PRO A 94 -0.82 6.32 -14.24
C PRO A 94 -2.32 6.37 -14.54
N TYR A 95 -3.07 5.35 -14.10
CA TYR A 95 -4.52 5.24 -14.29
C TYR A 95 -5.33 5.59 -13.04
N ASP A 96 -4.65 6.17 -12.03
CA ASP A 96 -5.17 6.36 -10.68
C ASP A 96 -5.53 5.04 -9.98
N THR A 97 -5.78 5.12 -8.68
CA THR A 97 -6.34 4.04 -7.86
C THR A 97 -7.09 4.71 -6.71
N ASP A 98 -8.04 4.05 -6.06
CA ASP A 98 -8.70 4.64 -4.89
C ASP A 98 -7.74 4.75 -3.69
N PHE A 99 -8.11 5.55 -2.70
CA PHE A 99 -7.23 5.83 -1.56
C PHE A 99 -6.98 4.59 -0.69
N ALA A 100 -7.98 3.73 -0.49
CA ALA A 100 -7.83 2.51 0.30
C ALA A 100 -6.87 1.53 -0.37
N THR A 101 -7.04 1.28 -1.68
CA THR A 101 -6.13 0.46 -2.49
C THR A 101 -4.71 1.03 -2.48
N PHE A 102 -4.55 2.35 -2.53
CA PHE A 102 -3.25 2.98 -2.38
C PHE A 102 -2.62 2.70 -1.00
N CYS A 103 -3.37 2.82 0.09
CA CYS A 103 -2.90 2.46 1.43
C CYS A 103 -2.53 0.97 1.54
N PHE A 104 -3.31 0.07 0.93
CA PHE A 104 -2.96 -1.35 0.86
C PHE A 104 -1.65 -1.58 0.12
N ALA A 105 -1.39 -0.88 -0.99
CA ALA A 105 -0.13 -0.96 -1.71
C ALA A 105 1.06 -0.55 -0.82
N VAL A 106 0.92 0.54 -0.05
CA VAL A 106 1.95 1.02 0.89
C VAL A 106 2.26 -0.04 1.95
N ASN A 107 1.23 -0.64 2.56
CA ASN A 107 1.40 -1.70 3.54
C ASN A 107 2.02 -2.97 2.93
N PHE A 108 1.51 -3.41 1.78
CA PHE A 108 1.99 -4.60 1.08
C PHE A 108 3.46 -4.48 0.66
N LEU A 109 3.90 -3.31 0.20
CA LEU A 109 5.31 -3.07 -0.14
C LEU A 109 6.22 -3.04 1.09
N LYS A 110 5.69 -2.76 2.28
CA LYS A 110 6.47 -2.91 3.52
C LYS A 110 6.57 -4.38 3.95
N TYR A 111 5.48 -5.14 3.78
CA TYR A 111 5.36 -6.53 4.19
C TYR A 111 4.93 -7.44 3.02
N PRO A 112 5.76 -7.60 1.98
CA PRO A 112 5.38 -8.42 0.83
C PRO A 112 5.32 -9.90 1.19
N ILE A 113 4.44 -10.62 0.50
CA ILE A 113 4.32 -12.07 0.63
C ILE A 113 5.56 -12.75 0.02
N ASP A 114 6.09 -13.75 0.72
CA ASP A 114 7.21 -14.60 0.28
C ASP A 114 8.52 -13.86 -0.06
N ILE A 115 8.66 -12.58 0.31
CA ILE A 115 9.86 -11.77 0.08
C ILE A 115 10.40 -11.28 1.43
N LYS A 116 11.65 -11.63 1.74
CA LYS A 116 12.34 -11.13 2.94
C LYS A 116 13.19 -9.93 2.56
N TRP A 117 12.73 -8.73 2.90
CA TRP A 117 13.52 -7.52 2.74
C TRP A 117 13.40 -6.57 3.93
N GLN A 118 14.30 -5.59 4.00
CA GLN A 118 14.29 -4.51 4.99
C GLN A 118 14.03 -3.18 4.30
N SER A 119 12.91 -3.13 3.57
CA SER A 119 12.54 -1.95 2.78
C SER A 119 12.18 -0.76 3.68
N GLN A 120 12.49 0.43 3.18
CA GLN A 120 11.91 1.68 3.67
C GLN A 120 10.85 2.13 2.68
N VAL A 121 9.60 2.20 3.13
CA VAL A 121 8.45 2.57 2.30
C VAL A 121 7.85 3.85 2.85
N THR A 122 7.73 4.87 2.02
CA THR A 122 7.01 6.10 2.34
C THR A 122 6.25 6.54 1.11
N ALA A 123 5.05 7.06 1.31
CA ALA A 123 4.18 7.47 0.22
C ALA A 123 3.56 8.84 0.46
N TRP A 124 3.15 9.47 -0.63
CA TRP A 124 2.56 10.80 -0.65
C TRP A 124 1.38 10.82 -1.60
N VAL A 125 0.36 11.58 -1.23
CA VAL A 125 -0.84 11.84 -2.02
C VAL A 125 -1.56 13.06 -1.46
N THR A 126 -2.36 13.73 -2.27
CA THR A 126 -3.37 14.69 -1.81
C THR A 126 -4.70 13.97 -1.61
N THR A 127 -5.18 13.94 -0.37
CA THR A 127 -6.48 13.37 -0.01
C THR A 127 -7.61 14.18 -0.63
N LYS A 128 -8.72 13.52 -0.97
CA LYS A 128 -9.91 14.13 -1.55
C LYS A 128 -11.11 13.93 -0.65
N GLU A 129 -12.11 14.80 -0.82
CA GLU A 129 -13.42 14.57 -0.24
C GLU A 129 -14.05 13.31 -0.85
N GLY A 130 -14.59 12.44 0.00
CA GLY A 130 -15.16 11.15 -0.41
C GLY A 130 -14.16 9.99 -0.50
N ASP A 131 -12.85 10.23 -0.32
CA ASP A 131 -11.89 9.15 -0.11
C ASP A 131 -12.23 8.40 1.20
N ASP A 132 -12.05 7.07 1.18
CA ASP A 132 -12.21 6.25 2.38
C ASP A 132 -11.33 6.79 3.52
N TRP A 133 -11.89 6.76 4.73
CA TRP A 133 -11.24 7.23 5.94
C TRP A 133 -10.96 8.75 5.98
N ILE A 134 -11.23 9.53 4.94
CA ILE A 134 -10.97 10.97 4.96
C ILE A 134 -12.10 11.74 5.65
N THR A 135 -11.73 12.68 6.53
CA THR A 135 -12.66 13.52 7.29
C THR A 135 -12.36 14.99 7.05
N ASP A 136 -13.19 15.91 7.55
CA ASP A 136 -12.99 17.35 7.35
C ASP A 136 -11.61 17.87 7.76
N LYS A 137 -11.00 17.27 8.79
CA LYS A 137 -9.65 17.64 9.26
C LYS A 137 -8.53 17.16 8.35
N SER A 138 -8.80 16.18 7.49
CA SER A 138 -7.79 15.57 6.62
C SER A 138 -8.15 15.62 5.14
N LYS A 139 -9.26 16.25 4.73
CA LYS A 139 -9.67 16.37 3.32
C LYS A 139 -8.89 17.49 2.61
N ASN A 140 -8.55 17.27 1.34
CA ASN A 140 -7.81 18.23 0.51
C ASN A 140 -6.47 18.63 1.12
N LYS A 141 -5.80 17.67 1.76
CA LYS A 141 -4.48 17.85 2.39
C LYS A 141 -3.47 16.97 1.69
N LYS A 142 -2.27 17.51 1.49
CA LYS A 142 -1.10 16.66 1.21
C LYS A 142 -0.84 15.81 2.45
N VAL A 143 -0.65 14.51 2.25
CA VAL A 143 -0.36 13.58 3.34
C VAL A 143 0.87 12.76 3.03
N MET A 144 1.55 12.34 4.09
CA MET A 144 2.63 11.36 4.07
C MET A 144 2.13 10.09 4.74
N LEU A 145 2.27 8.96 4.06
CA LEU A 145 1.88 7.63 4.51
C LEU A 145 3.13 6.80 4.77
N PHE A 146 3.16 6.07 5.88
CA PHE A 146 4.30 5.25 6.29
C PHE A 146 3.86 4.19 7.29
N LEU A 147 4.76 3.26 7.58
CA LEU A 147 4.59 2.30 8.66
C LEU A 147 5.58 2.68 9.76
N ALA A 148 5.11 2.75 10.99
CA ALA A 148 5.95 3.13 12.13
C ALA A 148 6.86 1.96 12.51
N ASP A 149 8.11 2.25 12.85
CA ASP A 149 9.10 1.20 13.14
C ASP A 149 8.80 0.45 14.45
N ASP A 150 7.98 1.05 15.32
CA ASP A 150 7.49 0.49 16.58
C ASP A 150 6.13 -0.22 16.46
N ASP A 151 5.53 -0.23 15.26
CA ASP A 151 4.24 -0.89 15.02
C ASP A 151 4.35 -2.42 15.02
N LYS A 152 3.34 -3.07 15.60
CA LYS A 152 3.28 -4.52 15.79
C LYS A 152 2.00 -5.15 15.26
N GLU A 153 1.07 -4.35 14.77
CA GLU A 153 -0.23 -4.84 14.29
C GLU A 153 -0.17 -5.21 12.81
N TYR A 154 0.75 -4.59 12.04
CA TYR A 154 1.07 -4.90 10.63
C TYR A 154 -0.10 -4.72 9.65
N ASP A 155 -1.31 -4.43 10.13
CA ASP A 155 -2.57 -4.29 9.39
C ASP A 155 -3.07 -2.83 9.38
N ASN A 156 -2.13 -1.89 9.38
CA ASN A 156 -2.41 -0.47 9.33
C ASN A 156 -1.38 0.31 8.51
N VAL A 157 -1.73 1.56 8.20
CA VAL A 157 -0.80 2.59 7.73
C VAL A 157 -0.95 3.85 8.58
N PHE A 158 0.15 4.50 8.89
CA PHE A 158 0.14 5.80 9.55
C PHE A 158 0.11 6.91 8.50
N MET A 159 -0.70 7.93 8.76
CA MET A 159 -0.86 9.10 7.91
C MET A 159 -0.51 10.35 8.70
N THR A 160 0.31 11.23 8.14
CA THR A 160 0.53 12.58 8.69
C THR A 160 0.22 13.62 7.62
N THR A 161 -0.67 14.56 7.93
CA THR A 161 -1.02 15.66 7.02
C THR A 161 0.07 16.71 6.98
N GLN A 162 0.09 17.55 5.95
CA GLN A 162 1.01 18.70 5.86
C GLN A 162 0.90 19.69 7.04
N ASP A 163 -0.22 19.70 7.75
CA ASP A 163 -0.43 20.49 8.98
C ASP A 163 0.09 19.75 10.23
N ASN A 164 0.81 18.64 10.06
CA ASN A 164 1.33 17.75 11.10
C ASN A 164 0.26 17.08 11.98
N ILE A 165 -0.91 16.78 11.41
CA ILE A 165 -1.94 15.99 12.10
C ILE A 165 -1.75 14.51 11.79
N GLY A 166 -1.59 13.70 12.83
CA GLY A 166 -1.32 12.27 12.73
C GLY A 166 -2.58 11.40 12.84
N TYR A 167 -2.63 10.34 12.05
CA TYR A 167 -3.69 9.33 12.08
C TYR A 167 -3.08 7.92 11.96
N LYS A 168 -3.76 6.95 12.55
CA LYS A 168 -3.61 5.52 12.26
C LYS A 168 -4.80 5.09 11.40
N LEU A 169 -4.55 4.47 10.26
CA LEU A 169 -5.57 3.95 9.34
C LEU A 169 -5.52 2.42 9.42
N GLY A 170 -6.46 1.81 10.15
CA GLY A 170 -6.54 0.37 10.33
C GLY A 170 -7.37 -0.27 9.22
N PHE A 171 -6.99 -1.49 8.82
CA PHE A 171 -7.70 -2.23 7.77
C PHE A 171 -8.79 -3.14 8.32
N ALA A 172 -8.84 -3.34 9.63
CA ALA A 172 -9.90 -4.08 10.30
C ALA A 172 -11.17 -3.22 10.44
N ALA A 173 -12.33 -3.85 10.25
CA ALA A 173 -13.63 -3.20 10.46
C ALA A 173 -13.77 -2.72 11.91
N GLY A 174 -14.17 -1.46 12.09
CA GLY A 174 -14.27 -0.77 13.38
C GLY A 174 -13.00 -0.02 13.81
N GLU A 175 -11.86 -0.20 13.13
CA GLU A 175 -10.58 0.44 13.44
C GLU A 175 -10.08 1.32 12.28
N GLU A 176 -11.00 1.76 11.42
CA GLU A 176 -10.71 2.35 10.12
C GLU A 176 -9.83 3.60 10.20
N LYS A 177 -10.10 4.46 11.19
CA LYS A 177 -9.30 5.68 11.42
C LYS A 177 -9.30 6.13 12.86
N GLN A 178 -8.11 6.29 13.39
CA GLN A 178 -7.87 6.85 14.72
C GLN A 178 -7.04 8.13 14.60
N LEU A 179 -7.51 9.22 15.21
CA LEU A 179 -6.73 10.44 15.38
C LEU A 179 -5.68 10.22 16.46
N LEU A 180 -4.43 10.61 16.19
CA LEU A 180 -3.34 10.53 17.16
C LEU A 180 -3.19 11.86 17.91
N GLN A 181 -2.76 11.77 19.17
CA GLN A 181 -2.40 12.97 19.96
C GLN A 181 -1.22 13.71 19.35
N THR A 182 -0.23 12.96 18.86
CA THR A 182 0.92 13.46 18.11
C THR A 182 1.19 12.54 16.92
N PRO A 183 1.67 13.07 15.78
CA PRO A 183 2.03 12.22 14.64
C PRO A 183 3.24 11.35 14.98
N LYS A 184 3.24 10.10 14.50
CA LYS A 184 4.36 9.16 14.69
C LYS A 184 5.64 9.62 13.97
N LYS A 185 5.50 10.33 12.85
CA LYS A 185 6.59 11.01 12.13
C LYS A 185 6.05 12.35 11.63
N PRO A 186 6.81 13.46 11.72
CA PRO A 186 6.38 14.74 11.17
C PRO A 186 6.22 14.63 9.66
N TYR A 187 5.35 15.45 9.07
CA TYR A 187 5.20 15.48 7.63
C TYR A 187 6.51 15.92 6.96
N SER A 188 6.91 15.18 5.94
CA SER A 188 7.94 15.58 5.00
C SER A 188 7.33 15.59 3.59
N ALA A 189 7.70 16.58 2.78
CA ALA A 189 7.33 16.61 1.38
C ALA A 189 8.03 15.48 0.62
N PRO A 190 7.47 15.00 -0.51
CA PRO A 190 8.13 13.96 -1.30
C PRO A 190 9.52 14.42 -1.74
N PRO A 191 10.55 13.55 -1.65
CA PRO A 191 11.93 13.91 -1.99
C PRO A 191 12.12 14.12 -3.51
N ILE A 192 11.15 13.68 -4.31
CA ILE A 192 11.14 13.75 -5.77
C ILE A 192 9.79 14.27 -6.24
N GLN A 193 9.79 15.06 -7.31
CA GLN A 193 8.56 15.58 -7.91
C GLN A 193 8.12 14.66 -9.05
N ALA A 194 6.82 14.58 -9.35
CA ALA A 194 6.34 13.72 -10.44
C ALA A 194 7.04 14.00 -11.78
N LYS A 195 7.25 15.29 -12.12
CA LYS A 195 7.95 15.70 -13.35
C LYS A 195 9.40 15.22 -13.45
N SER A 196 10.09 14.99 -12.33
CA SER A 196 11.46 14.47 -12.37
C SER A 196 11.54 12.97 -12.68
N LEU A 197 10.39 12.29 -12.76
CA LEU A 197 10.31 10.89 -13.15
C LEU A 197 10.23 10.71 -14.68
N ASP A 198 9.94 11.79 -15.42
CA ASP A 198 9.78 11.73 -16.86
C ASP A 198 11.09 11.32 -17.55
N GLY A 199 11.02 10.29 -18.40
CA GLY A 199 12.18 9.75 -19.12
C GLY A 199 13.05 8.77 -18.33
N LEU A 200 12.78 8.54 -17.04
CA LEU A 200 13.47 7.50 -16.28
C LEU A 200 13.02 6.10 -16.73
N PRO A 201 13.90 5.07 -16.64
CA PRO A 201 13.52 3.69 -16.93
C PRO A 201 12.37 3.25 -16.03
N PHE A 202 11.38 2.58 -16.61
CA PHE A 202 10.24 2.08 -15.86
C PHE A 202 9.73 0.73 -16.37
N VAL A 203 8.94 0.06 -15.54
CA VAL A 203 8.18 -1.14 -15.89
C VAL A 203 6.73 -0.95 -15.44
N ASP A 204 5.80 -1.13 -16.37
CA ASP A 204 4.37 -1.22 -16.03
C ASP A 204 4.07 -2.63 -15.50
N ILE A 205 3.38 -2.67 -14.36
CA ILE A 205 2.99 -3.90 -13.67
C ILE A 205 1.46 -3.94 -13.64
N LYS A 206 0.90 -5.13 -13.82
CA LYS A 206 -0.54 -5.35 -13.80
C LYS A 206 -0.85 -6.60 -13.03
#